data_AF-A0AA88W2U5-F1
#
_entry.id   AF-A0AA88W2U5-F1
#
_cell.length_a   1.000
_cell.length_b   1.000
_cell.length_c   1.000
_cell.angle_alpha   90.00
_cell.angle_beta   90.00
_cell.angle_gamma   90.00
#
_symmetry.space_group_name_H-M   'P 1'
#
loop_
_entity.id
_entity.type
_entity.pdbx_description
1 polymer ?
#
loop_
_entity_poly.entity_id
_entity_poly.type
_entity_poly.pdbx_seq_one_letter_code
_entity_poly.pdbx_strand_id
1 'polypeptide(L)' 'MELELELLLLGKTEDAVQSLAKAVNILRITHGTNTPFMKQLFMKLEEASAEASYKLSSKDD' A
#
# COMPACT_ATOMS: atom_id res chain seq x y z
N MET A 1 13.14 11.79 18.51
CA MET A 1 13.56 10.49 17.91
C MET A 1 12.36 9.63 17.53
N GLU A 2 11.42 9.31 18.42
CA GLU A 2 10.26 8.45 18.07
C GLU A 2 9.34 9.04 16.98
N LEU A 3 9.02 10.34 17.05
CA LEU A 3 8.19 11.02 16.03
C LEU A 3 8.81 11.00 14.62
N GLU A 4 10.15 11.04 14.53
CA GLU A 4 10.89 11.10 13.27
C GLU A 4 10.97 9.71 12.62
N LEU A 5 11.07 8.66 13.45
CA LEU A 5 10.95 7.27 13.02
C LEU A 5 9.54 6.99 12.48
N GLU A 6 8.51 7.52 13.14
CA GLU A 6 7.12 7.33 12.75
C GLU A 6 6.77 8.04 11.44
N LEU A 7 7.28 9.28 11.24
CA LEU A 7 7.12 10.01 9.98
C LEU A 7 7.81 9.29 8.81
N LEU A 8 9.01 8.73 9.05
CA LEU A 8 9.76 7.95 8.06
C LEU A 8 9.01 6.65 7.68
N LEU A 9 8.38 5.99 8.64
CA LEU A 9 7.60 4.77 8.40
C LEU A 9 6.30 5.05 7.65
N LEU A 10 5.66 6.20 7.87
CA LEU A 10 4.48 6.66 7.14
C LEU A 10 4.78 6.91 5.66
N GLY A 11 5.85 7.67 5.36
CA GLY A 11 6.26 7.93 3.98
C GLY A 11 6.56 6.63 3.22
N LYS A 12 7.17 5.64 3.89
CA LYS A 12 7.40 4.31 3.32
C LYS A 12 6.10 3.54 3.01
N THR A 13 5.08 3.67 3.86
CA THR A 13 3.78 3.02 3.63
C THR A 13 3.02 3.69 2.47
N GLU A 14 3.06 5.02 2.36
CA GLU A 14 2.45 5.75 1.24
C GLU A 14 3.13 5.43 -0.11
N ASP A 15 4.47 5.39 -0.12
CA ASP A 15 5.25 5.00 -1.30
C ASP A 15 4.93 3.57 -1.76
N ALA A 16 4.69 2.66 -0.79
CA ALA A 16 4.29 1.29 -1.07
C ALA A 16 2.88 1.23 -1.71
N VAL A 17 1.91 1.97 -1.17
CA VAL A 17 0.55 2.07 -1.76
C VAL A 17 0.63 2.58 -3.20
N GLN A 18 1.38 3.66 -3.45
CA GLN A 18 1.52 4.22 -4.80
C GLN A 18 2.19 3.24 -5.77
N SER A 19 3.25 2.55 -5.33
CA SER A 19 3.98 1.60 -6.14
C SER A 19 3.14 0.37 -6.48
N LEU A 20 2.41 -0.17 -5.51
CA LEU A 20 1.50 -1.29 -5.70
C LEU A 20 0.31 -0.91 -6.60
N ALA A 21 -0.26 0.28 -6.44
CA ALA A 21 -1.34 0.77 -7.32
C ALA A 21 -0.87 0.91 -8.77
N LYS A 22 0.35 1.43 -9.00
CA LYS A 22 0.97 1.49 -10.34
C LYS A 22 1.15 0.09 -10.92
N ALA A 23 1.68 -0.85 -10.13
CA ALA A 23 1.86 -2.24 -10.57
C ALA A 23 0.52 -2.89 -10.94
N VAL A 24 -0.52 -2.72 -10.11
CA VAL A 24 -1.88 -3.21 -10.41
C VAL A 24 -2.41 -2.64 -11.73
N ASN A 25 -2.25 -1.34 -11.97
CA ASN A 25 -2.75 -0.71 -13.18
C ASN A 25 -2.10 -1.26 -14.46
N ILE A 26 -0.79 -1.53 -14.41
CA ILE A 26 -0.04 -2.10 -15.55
C ILE A 26 -0.34 -3.60 -15.70
N LEU A 27 -0.25 -4.36 -14.61
CA LEU A 27 -0.30 -5.81 -14.65
C LEU A 27 -1.72 -6.35 -14.85
N ARG A 28 -2.76 -5.59 -14.48
CA ARG A 28 -4.14 -5.94 -14.81
C ARG A 28 -4.38 -6.07 -16.32
N ILE A 29 -3.69 -5.28 -17.14
CA ILE A 29 -3.84 -5.31 -18.60
C ILE A 29 -3.20 -6.58 -19.18
N THR A 30 -2.06 -6.99 -18.65
CA THR A 30 -1.25 -8.10 -19.20
C THR A 30 -1.58 -9.46 -18.59
N HIS A 31 -1.86 -9.51 -17.29
CA HIS A 31 -2.10 -10.73 -16.53
C HIS A 31 -3.58 -10.92 -16.14
N GLY A 32 -4.46 -9.99 -16.51
CA GLY A 32 -5.86 -9.98 -16.10
C GLY A 32 -6.04 -9.71 -14.60
N THR A 33 -7.15 -10.15 -14.02
CA THR A 33 -7.46 -9.94 -12.59
C THR A 33 -7.53 -11.23 -11.77
N ASN A 34 -7.70 -12.38 -12.43
CA ASN A 34 -8.07 -13.63 -11.75
C ASN A 34 -6.91 -14.59 -11.49
N THR A 35 -5.69 -14.24 -11.92
CA THR A 35 -4.51 -15.08 -11.68
C THR A 35 -4.14 -15.08 -10.19
N PRO A 36 -3.53 -16.16 -9.66
CA PRO A 36 -3.08 -16.20 -8.28
C PRO A 36 -2.12 -15.06 -7.92
N PHE A 37 -1.25 -14.69 -8.86
CA PHE A 37 -0.35 -13.54 -8.72
C PHE A 37 -1.12 -12.22 -8.55
N MET A 38 -2.11 -11.95 -9.41
CA MET A 38 -2.90 -10.72 -9.32
C MET A 38 -3.71 -10.66 -8.02
N LYS A 39 -4.29 -11.78 -7.57
CA LYS A 39 -4.98 -11.86 -6.27
C LYS A 39 -4.05 -11.50 -5.11
N GLN A 40 -2.82 -12.01 -5.10
CA GLN A 40 -1.82 -11.66 -4.08
C GLN A 40 -1.41 -10.19 -4.17
N LEU A 41 -1.25 -9.66 -5.38
CA LEU A 41 -0.94 -8.25 -5.58
C LEU A 41 -2.06 -7.34 -5.05
N PHE A 42 -3.32 -7.68 -5.29
CA PHE A 42 -4.46 -6.94 -4.73
C PHE A 42 -4.49 -7.00 -3.19
N MET A 43 -4.29 -8.18 -2.60
CA MET A 43 -4.22 -8.32 -1.14
C MET A 43 -3.10 -7.45 -0.53
N LYS A 44 -1.93 -7.37 -1.18
CA LYS A 44 -0.83 -6.52 -0.71
C LYS A 44 -1.15 -5.03 -0.82
N LEU A 45 -1.87 -4.61 -1.87
CA LEU A 45 -2.33 -3.23 -2.00
C LEU A 45 -3.35 -2.88 -0.91
N GLU A 46 -4.30 -3.77 -0.63
CA GLU A 46 -5.28 -3.60 0.45
C GLU A 46 -4.60 -3.49 1.82
N GLU A 47 -3.64 -4.38 2.11
CA GLU A 47 -2.87 -4.37 3.37
C GLU A 47 -2.13 -3.04 3.56
N ALA A 48 -1.36 -2.60 2.55
CA ALA A 48 -0.64 -1.33 2.60
C ALA A 48 -1.58 -0.13 2.75
N SER A 49 -2.75 -0.17 2.11
CA SER A 49 -3.74 0.91 2.20
C SER A 49 -4.39 0.97 3.58
N ALA A 50 -4.73 -0.18 4.16
CA ALA A 50 -5.27 -0.27 5.52
C ALA A 50 -4.26 0.23 6.55
N GLU A 51 -2.98 -0.13 6.42
CA GLU A 51 -1.91 0.37 7.28
C GLU A 51 -1.74 1.90 7.16
N ALA A 52 -1.75 2.43 5.95
CA ALA A 52 -1.67 3.88 5.71
C ALA A 52 -2.86 4.62 6.36
N SER A 53 -4.09 4.13 6.14
CA SER A 53 -5.29 4.71 6.74
C SER A 53 -5.27 4.64 8.27
N TYR A 54 -4.81 3.52 8.85
CA TYR A 54 -4.70 3.39 10.30
C TYR A 54 -3.70 4.39 10.89
N LYS A 55 -2.51 4.51 10.28
CA LYS A 55 -1.49 5.45 10.76
C LYS A 55 -1.85 6.93 10.58
N LEU A 56 -2.67 7.25 9.56
CA LEU A 56 -3.25 8.58 9.40
C LEU A 56 -4.28 8.86 10.49
N SER A 57 -5.21 7.92 10.72
CA SER A 57 -6.24 8.05 11.76
C SER A 57 -5.66 8.12 13.17
N SER A 58 -4.56 7.42 13.46
CA SER A 58 -3.90 7.44 14.78
C SER A 58 -3.11 8.73 15.05
N LYS A 59 -3.01 9.63 14.07
CA LYS A 59 -2.36 10.94 14.18
C LYS A 59 -3.35 12.08 14.48
N ASP A 60 -4.65 11.81 14.38
CA ASP A 60 -5.72 12.78 14.61
C ASP A 60 -6.28 12.75 16.05
N ASP A 61 -5.69 11.93 16.94
CA ASP A 61 -5.93 11.88 18.41
C ASP A 61 -4.70 12.41 19.18
#